data_AF-A0A1D6GM53-F1
#
_entry.id   AF-A0A1D6GM53-F1
#
_cell.length_a   1.000
_cell.length_b   1.000
_cell.length_c   1.000
_cell.angle_alpha   90.00
_cell.angle_beta   90.00
_cell.angle_gamma   90.00
#
_symmetry.space_group_name_H-M   'P 1'
#
loop_
_entity.id
_entity.type
_entity.pdbx_description
1 polymer ?
#
loop_
_entity_poly.entity_id
_entity_poly.type
_entity_poly.pdbx_seq_one_letter_code
_entity_poly.pdbx_strand_id
1 'polypeptide(L)'
;MSPMSAITLRSFTFIPSIMYRIQCMLLSMNLKMQLGPSMQQFDIPALKILEALTTKNCQEEFSQESLETLGDSFLKYITTQHFFVKYKHQHEGMLTKMKKNVISNAALCQLACSNNLVGYIRSEAFNPKTWIVPGVGYDICDRSLRKLKSKRIADSVEALIGAYLSTAGEQAAYIFLKSLGMDIEFHKMPIERVITIKAEEFINVKSLELLLDYSFNDPSLLMEALTHGSYQIAGTTPCYQI
;
A
#
# COMPACT_ATOMS: atom_id res chain seq x y z
N MET A 1 -44.27 -1.07 -37.09
CA MET A 1 -42.98 -1.33 -36.41
C MET A 1 -42.09 -2.07 -37.41
N SER A 2 -41.17 -1.39 -38.09
CA SER A 2 -40.18 -2.07 -38.93
C SER A 2 -39.32 -2.98 -38.05
N PRO A 3 -39.08 -4.25 -38.43
CA PRO A 3 -38.26 -5.14 -37.62
C PRO A 3 -36.85 -4.54 -37.50
N MET A 4 -36.38 -4.35 -36.27
CA MET A 4 -35.00 -3.98 -36.00
C MET A 4 -34.08 -4.99 -36.66
N SER A 5 -33.03 -4.52 -37.36
CA SER A 5 -32.08 -5.44 -37.99
C SER A 5 -31.37 -6.28 -36.91
N ALA A 6 -31.05 -7.54 -37.22
CA ALA A 6 -30.31 -8.40 -36.29
C ALA A 6 -28.95 -7.80 -35.90
N ILE A 7 -28.33 -7.02 -36.80
CA ILE A 7 -27.09 -6.30 -36.55
C ILE A 7 -27.31 -5.23 -35.47
N THR A 8 -28.38 -4.45 -35.58
CA THR A 8 -28.75 -3.43 -34.59
C THR A 8 -28.96 -4.08 -33.21
N LEU A 9 -29.75 -5.15 -33.12
CA LEU A 9 -29.96 -5.88 -31.87
C LEU A 9 -28.64 -6.40 -31.28
N ARG A 10 -27.76 -6.98 -32.11
CA ARG A 10 -26.43 -7.44 -31.68
C ARG A 10 -25.58 -6.29 -31.13
N SER A 11 -25.53 -5.15 -31.80
CA SER A 11 -24.81 -3.97 -31.31
C SER A 11 -25.32 -3.52 -29.93
N PHE A 12 -26.63 -3.53 -29.71
CA PHE A 12 -27.23 -3.17 -28.41
C PHE A 12 -26.84 -4.13 -27.27
N THR A 13 -26.49 -5.40 -27.57
CA THR A 13 -26.05 -6.34 -26.52
C THR A 13 -24.70 -5.97 -25.88
N PHE A 14 -23.88 -5.14 -26.53
CA PHE A 14 -22.59 -4.70 -25.98
C PHE A 14 -22.70 -3.48 -25.06
N ILE A 15 -23.82 -2.73 -25.12
CA ILE A 15 -23.98 -1.48 -24.35
C ILE A 15 -23.79 -1.68 -22.84
N PRO A 16 -24.35 -2.71 -22.18
CA PRO A 16 -24.13 -2.92 -20.76
C PRO A 16 -22.65 -3.02 -20.39
N SER A 17 -21.84 -3.71 -21.21
CA SER A 17 -20.40 -3.87 -20.98
C SER A 17 -19.65 -2.54 -21.13
N ILE A 18 -19.94 -1.78 -22.19
CA ILE A 18 -19.32 -0.46 -22.42
C ILE A 18 -19.69 0.51 -21.31
N MET A 19 -20.97 0.59 -20.96
CA MET A 19 -21.47 1.47 -19.90
C MET A 19 -20.88 1.12 -18.54
N TYR A 20 -20.79 -0.17 -18.24
CA TYR A 20 -20.14 -0.62 -17.01
C TYR A 20 -18.66 -0.24 -16.97
N ARG A 21 -17.93 -0.36 -18.09
CA ARG A 21 -16.53 0.06 -18.15
C ARG A 21 -16.37 1.57 -17.95
N ILE A 22 -17.22 2.37 -18.56
CA ILE A 22 -17.26 3.83 -18.36
C ILE A 22 -17.54 4.16 -16.90
N GLN A 23 -18.56 3.53 -16.31
CA GLN A 23 -18.90 3.70 -14.89
C GLN A 23 -17.69 3.41 -13.99
N CYS A 24 -16.98 2.31 -14.24
CA CYS A 24 -15.81 1.93 -13.45
C CYS A 24 -14.67 2.95 -13.55
N MET A 25 -14.40 3.47 -14.76
CA MET A 25 -13.41 4.54 -14.94
C MET A 25 -13.82 5.84 -14.23
N LEU A 26 -15.10 6.21 -14.31
CA LEU A 26 -15.64 7.40 -13.62
C LEU A 26 -15.53 7.26 -12.11
N LEU A 27 -15.79 6.07 -11.54
CA LEU A 27 -15.60 5.81 -10.11
C LEU A 27 -14.14 5.98 -9.68
N SER A 28 -13.19 5.47 -10.44
CA SER A 28 -11.76 5.67 -10.17
C SER A 28 -11.35 7.14 -10.21
N MET A 29 -11.89 7.89 -11.17
CA MET A 29 -11.64 9.33 -11.28
C MET A 29 -12.30 10.11 -10.14
N ASN A 30 -13.51 9.74 -9.73
CA ASN A 30 -14.19 10.33 -8.58
C ASN A 30 -13.42 10.07 -7.29
N LEU A 31 -12.87 8.86 -7.11
CA LEU A 31 -11.99 8.57 -5.97
C LEU A 31 -10.76 9.48 -5.95
N LYS A 32 -10.10 9.67 -7.10
CA LYS A 32 -8.96 10.60 -7.23
C LYS A 32 -9.34 12.02 -6.82
N MET A 33 -10.56 12.48 -7.16
CA MET A 33 -11.08 13.78 -6.75
C MET A 33 -11.38 13.84 -5.25
N GLN A 34 -11.94 12.77 -4.67
CA GLN A 34 -12.31 12.68 -3.26
C GLN A 34 -11.09 12.73 -2.33
N LEU A 35 -9.95 12.16 -2.74
CA LEU A 35 -8.71 12.18 -1.96
C LEU A 35 -8.06 13.59 -1.86
N GLY A 36 -8.63 14.58 -2.54
CA GLY A 36 -8.30 16.00 -2.36
C GLY A 36 -7.06 16.48 -3.14
N PRO A 37 -6.71 17.77 -2.98
CA PRO A 37 -5.66 18.42 -3.78
C PRO A 37 -4.27 17.83 -3.54
N SER A 38 -4.01 17.31 -2.34
CA SER A 38 -2.74 16.66 -1.98
C SER A 38 -2.41 15.45 -2.85
N MET A 39 -3.44 14.77 -3.39
CA MET A 39 -3.25 13.64 -4.30
C MET A 39 -3.30 14.05 -5.78
N GLN A 40 -3.98 15.14 -6.10
CA GLN A 40 -4.07 15.66 -7.46
C GLN A 40 -2.73 16.19 -8.01
N GLN A 41 -1.77 16.51 -7.14
CA GLN A 41 -0.42 16.86 -7.57
C GLN A 41 0.31 15.71 -8.30
N PHE A 42 -0.13 14.47 -8.10
CA PHE A 42 0.44 13.30 -8.76
C PHE A 42 -0.41 12.90 -9.96
N ASP A 43 0.21 12.81 -11.13
CA ASP A 43 -0.48 12.41 -12.35
C ASP A 43 -0.61 10.88 -12.45
N ILE A 44 -1.48 10.32 -11.62
CA ILE A 44 -1.78 8.88 -11.64
C ILE A 44 -2.89 8.60 -12.66
N PRO A 45 -2.67 7.67 -13.60
CA PRO A 45 -3.70 7.24 -14.54
C PRO A 45 -4.91 6.63 -13.80
N ALA A 46 -6.11 7.03 -14.19
CA ALA A 46 -7.35 6.47 -13.63
C ALA A 46 -7.44 4.95 -13.80
N LEU A 47 -6.81 4.40 -14.85
CA LEU A 47 -6.71 2.95 -15.08
C LEU A 47 -5.90 2.25 -13.98
N LYS A 48 -4.84 2.87 -13.46
CA LYS A 48 -4.02 2.29 -12.39
C LYS A 48 -4.77 2.28 -11.06
N ILE A 49 -5.59 3.31 -10.80
CA ILE A 49 -6.52 3.34 -9.66
C ILE A 49 -7.59 2.26 -9.82
N LEU A 50 -8.13 2.10 -11.03
CA LEU A 50 -9.09 1.04 -11.33
C LEU A 50 -8.50 -0.36 -11.10
N GLU A 51 -7.26 -0.58 -11.54
CA GLU A 51 -6.52 -1.83 -11.31
C GLU A 51 -6.40 -2.15 -9.83
N ALA A 52 -6.01 -1.17 -9.00
CA ALA A 52 -5.90 -1.32 -7.55
C ALA A 52 -7.23 -1.60 -6.83
N LEU A 53 -8.35 -1.15 -7.38
CA LEU A 53 -9.69 -1.36 -6.82
C LEU A 53 -10.35 -2.66 -7.32
N THR A 54 -9.71 -3.37 -8.26
CA THR A 54 -10.30 -4.53 -8.94
C THR A 54 -9.70 -5.81 -8.41
N THR A 55 -10.49 -6.52 -7.61
CA THR A 55 -10.09 -7.84 -7.11
C THR A 55 -10.11 -8.88 -8.24
N LYS A 56 -9.33 -9.96 -8.07
CA LYS A 56 -9.28 -11.11 -9.00
C LYS A 56 -10.64 -11.78 -9.24
N ASN A 57 -11.57 -11.64 -8.30
CA ASN A 57 -12.93 -12.13 -8.46
C ASN A 57 -13.70 -11.46 -9.61
N CYS A 58 -13.27 -10.30 -10.09
CA CYS A 58 -13.92 -9.59 -11.20
C CYS A 58 -13.69 -10.27 -12.56
N GLN A 59 -12.72 -11.19 -12.66
CA GLN A 59 -12.35 -11.87 -13.92
C GLN A 59 -12.00 -10.89 -15.05
N GLU A 60 -11.38 -9.77 -14.70
CA GLU A 60 -10.84 -8.79 -15.65
C GLU A 60 -9.42 -9.19 -16.07
N GLU A 61 -8.90 -8.57 -17.14
CA GLU A 61 -7.53 -8.82 -17.63
C GLU A 61 -6.43 -8.35 -16.67
N PHE A 62 -6.78 -7.50 -15.71
CA PHE A 62 -5.89 -6.91 -14.72
C PHE A 62 -6.38 -7.24 -13.29
N SER A 63 -5.46 -7.30 -12.34
CA SER A 63 -5.77 -7.62 -10.94
C SER A 63 -4.95 -6.78 -9.97
N GLN A 64 -5.53 -6.53 -8.80
CA GLN A 64 -4.85 -5.80 -7.73
C GLN A 64 -3.67 -6.57 -7.07
N GLU A 65 -3.47 -7.87 -7.34
CA GLU A 65 -2.55 -8.75 -6.57
C GLU A 65 -1.09 -8.26 -6.57
N SER A 66 -0.58 -7.81 -7.72
CA SER A 66 0.79 -7.31 -7.82
C SER A 66 0.96 -5.97 -7.10
N LEU A 67 -0.05 -5.11 -7.16
CA LEU A 67 -0.04 -3.81 -6.47
C LEU A 67 -0.21 -3.99 -4.96
N GLU A 68 -1.04 -4.93 -4.52
CA GLU A 68 -1.22 -5.34 -3.12
C GLU A 68 0.13 -5.77 -2.53
N THR A 69 0.84 -6.67 -3.21
CA THR A 69 2.15 -7.16 -2.75
C THR A 69 3.18 -6.03 -2.62
N LEU A 70 3.20 -5.13 -3.61
CA LEU A 70 4.09 -3.97 -3.61
C LEU A 70 3.74 -2.98 -2.49
N GLY A 71 2.45 -2.70 -2.31
CA GLY A 71 1.95 -1.79 -1.28
C GLY A 71 2.14 -2.32 0.13
N ASP A 72 1.90 -3.61 0.38
CA ASP A 72 2.18 -4.28 1.66
C ASP A 72 3.67 -4.19 2.02
N SER A 73 4.55 -4.44 1.03
CA SER A 73 6.01 -4.31 1.22
C SER A 73 6.40 -2.88 1.60
N PHE A 74 5.86 -1.89 0.90
CA PHE A 74 6.13 -0.48 1.20
C PHE A 74 5.53 -0.03 2.54
N LEU A 75 4.32 -0.48 2.87
CA LEU A 75 3.66 -0.20 4.15
C LEU A 75 4.50 -0.75 5.31
N LYS A 76 5.02 -1.98 5.17
CA LYS A 76 5.95 -2.57 6.15
C LYS A 76 7.25 -1.78 6.25
N TYR A 77 7.80 -1.33 5.13
CA TYR A 77 9.02 -0.52 5.09
C TYR A 77 8.84 0.82 5.82
N ILE A 78 7.85 1.63 5.42
CA ILE A 78 7.63 2.96 5.98
C ILE A 78 7.23 2.93 7.46
N THR A 79 6.43 1.94 7.88
CA THR A 79 6.08 1.78 9.30
C THR A 79 7.26 1.33 10.13
N THR A 80 8.08 0.39 9.64
CA THR A 80 9.31 -0.02 10.33
C THR A 80 10.24 1.17 10.52
N GLN A 81 10.42 1.97 9.47
CA GLN A 81 11.21 3.18 9.54
C GLN A 81 10.68 4.21 10.55
N HIS A 82 9.37 4.49 10.53
CA HIS A 82 8.75 5.41 11.49
C HIS A 82 9.01 4.98 12.94
N PHE A 83 8.77 3.70 13.26
CA PHE A 83 8.96 3.18 14.60
C PHE A 83 10.44 3.15 15.01
N PHE A 84 11.33 2.78 14.09
CA PHE A 84 12.77 2.73 14.33
C PHE A 84 13.39 4.10 14.62
N VAL A 85 12.86 5.17 14.03
CA VAL A 85 13.29 6.55 14.32
C VAL A 85 12.67 7.07 15.61
N LYS A 86 11.36 6.87 15.78
CA LYS A 86 10.59 7.46 16.90
C LYS A 86 10.91 6.80 18.24
N TYR A 87 11.25 5.52 18.24
CA TYR A 87 11.47 4.71 19.45
C TYR A 87 12.86 4.06 19.48
N LYS A 88 13.94 4.87 19.38
CA LYS A 88 15.34 4.41 19.29
C LYS A 88 15.84 3.51 20.43
N HIS A 89 15.14 3.43 21.55
CA HIS A 89 15.55 2.70 22.76
C HIS A 89 14.61 1.55 23.12
N GLN A 90 13.67 1.20 22.23
CA GLN A 90 12.69 0.14 22.47
C GLN A 90 13.08 -1.10 21.70
N HIS A 91 13.17 -2.23 22.40
CA HIS A 91 13.55 -3.53 21.83
C HIS A 91 12.68 -3.95 20.63
N GLU A 92 13.31 -4.61 19.66
CA GLU A 92 12.72 -5.12 18.40
C GLU A 92 11.32 -5.74 18.57
N GLY A 93 11.13 -6.57 19.59
CA GLY A 93 9.86 -7.25 19.87
C GLY A 93 8.69 -6.29 20.12
N MET A 94 8.93 -5.18 20.82
CA MET A 94 7.92 -4.15 21.08
C MET A 94 7.61 -3.37 19.79
N LEU A 95 8.64 -3.00 19.02
CA LEU A 95 8.48 -2.33 17.73
C LEU A 95 7.68 -3.20 16.76
N THR A 96 7.95 -4.51 16.73
CA THR A 96 7.23 -5.47 15.90
C THR A 96 5.75 -5.57 16.29
N LYS A 97 5.44 -5.54 17.59
CA LYS A 97 4.06 -5.53 18.09
C LYS A 97 3.34 -4.23 17.71
N MET A 98 3.98 -3.07 17.90
CA MET A 98 3.44 -1.77 17.50
C MET A 98 3.18 -1.70 16.00
N LYS A 99 4.15 -2.12 15.19
CA LYS A 99 4.01 -2.22 13.73
C LYS A 99 2.80 -3.06 13.34
N LYS A 100 2.71 -4.30 13.84
CA LYS A 100 1.61 -5.22 13.52
C LYS A 100 0.24 -4.64 13.86
N ASN A 101 0.12 -3.86 14.94
CA ASN A 101 -1.14 -3.23 15.31
C ASN A 101 -1.56 -2.17 14.28
N VAL A 102 -0.62 -1.29 13.87
CA VAL A 102 -0.88 -0.20 12.93
C VAL A 102 -1.16 -0.71 11.51
N ILE A 103 -0.43 -1.72 11.05
CA ILE A 103 -0.61 -2.30 9.70
C ILE A 103 -1.58 -3.48 9.66
N SER A 104 -2.35 -3.71 10.73
CA SER A 104 -3.29 -4.83 10.76
C SER A 104 -4.41 -4.64 9.72
N ASN A 105 -4.89 -5.74 9.13
CA ASN A 105 -6.01 -5.67 8.17
C ASN A 105 -7.26 -5.02 8.81
N ALA A 106 -7.44 -5.13 10.13
CA ALA A 106 -8.51 -4.45 10.85
C ALA A 106 -8.31 -2.93 10.86
N ALA A 107 -7.10 -2.44 11.16
CA ALA A 107 -6.78 -1.02 11.13
C ALA A 107 -6.91 -0.44 9.71
N LEU A 108 -6.37 -1.12 8.69
CA LEU A 108 -6.51 -0.70 7.29
C LEU A 108 -7.97 -0.68 6.83
N CYS A 109 -8.75 -1.68 7.22
CA CYS A 109 -10.19 -1.71 6.94
C CYS A 109 -10.91 -0.55 7.63
N GLN A 110 -10.55 -0.22 8.88
CA GLN A 110 -11.14 0.92 9.58
C GLN A 110 -10.83 2.24 8.87
N LEU A 111 -9.57 2.45 8.46
CA LEU A 111 -9.18 3.63 7.68
C LEU A 111 -9.93 3.73 6.35
N ALA A 112 -10.10 2.60 5.65
CA ALA A 112 -10.86 2.53 4.41
C ALA A 112 -12.34 2.90 4.63
N CYS A 113 -12.96 2.41 5.71
CA CYS A 113 -14.32 2.74 6.09
C CYS A 113 -14.47 4.24 6.43
N SER A 114 -13.55 4.79 7.23
CA SER A 114 -13.54 6.21 7.60
C SER A 114 -13.40 7.15 6.39
N ASN A 115 -12.72 6.69 5.33
CA ASN A 115 -12.54 7.44 4.09
C ASN A 115 -13.54 7.06 2.97
N ASN A 116 -14.59 6.29 3.27
CA ASN A 116 -15.59 5.83 2.30
C ASN A 116 -15.01 5.10 1.07
N LEU A 117 -13.85 4.44 1.21
CA LEU A 117 -13.21 3.72 0.10
C LEU A 117 -13.95 2.45 -0.31
N VAL A 118 -14.69 1.85 0.63
CA VAL A 118 -15.37 0.57 0.44
C VAL A 118 -16.37 0.60 -0.73
N GLY A 119 -16.96 1.76 -1.01
CA GLY A 119 -17.91 1.94 -2.13
C GLY A 119 -17.25 1.90 -3.51
N TYR A 120 -15.93 2.05 -3.60
CA TYR A 120 -15.17 2.03 -4.85
C TYR A 120 -14.58 0.65 -5.17
N ILE A 121 -14.53 -0.26 -4.18
CA ILE A 121 -13.90 -1.58 -4.34
C ILE A 121 -14.80 -2.51 -5.13
N ARG A 122 -14.22 -3.18 -6.14
CA ARG A 122 -14.92 -4.12 -7.01
C ARG A 122 -14.55 -5.56 -6.66
N SER A 123 -15.54 -6.34 -6.20
CA SER A 123 -15.35 -7.72 -5.76
C SER A 123 -16.05 -8.80 -6.56
N GLU A 124 -16.88 -8.42 -7.53
CA GLU A 124 -17.75 -9.32 -8.26
C GLU A 124 -17.56 -9.12 -9.78
N ALA A 125 -17.62 -10.22 -10.53
CA ALA A 125 -17.56 -10.19 -11.97
C ALA A 125 -18.80 -9.49 -12.56
N PHE A 126 -18.60 -8.81 -13.69
CA PHE A 126 -19.68 -8.16 -14.39
C PHE A 126 -20.69 -9.18 -14.91
N ASN A 127 -21.96 -9.00 -14.55
CA ASN A 127 -23.05 -9.81 -15.06
C ASN A 127 -24.10 -8.91 -15.74
N PRO A 128 -24.22 -8.96 -17.09
CA PRO A 128 -25.17 -8.13 -17.84
C PRO A 128 -26.63 -8.32 -17.43
N LYS A 129 -27.00 -9.49 -16.91
CA LYS A 129 -28.40 -9.80 -16.54
C LYS A 129 -28.83 -9.13 -15.24
N THR A 130 -27.89 -8.91 -14.33
CA THR A 130 -28.13 -8.29 -13.02
C THR A 130 -27.67 -6.84 -12.98
N TRP A 131 -26.99 -6.37 -14.02
CA TRP A 131 -26.53 -4.99 -14.10
C TRP A 131 -27.70 -4.03 -14.33
N ILE A 132 -27.70 -2.94 -13.58
CA ILE A 132 -28.72 -1.90 -13.61
C ILE A 132 -28.02 -0.60 -14.00
N VAL A 133 -28.65 0.18 -14.88
CA VAL A 133 -28.13 1.48 -15.31
C VAL A 133 -28.01 2.41 -14.09
N PRO A 134 -26.84 3.00 -13.85
CA PRO A 134 -26.67 3.99 -12.78
C PRO A 134 -27.70 5.12 -12.89
N GLY A 135 -28.40 5.43 -11.80
CA GLY A 135 -29.43 6.47 -11.75
C GLY A 135 -30.87 6.02 -12.04
N VAL A 136 -31.09 4.78 -12.50
CA VAL A 136 -32.45 4.24 -12.76
C VAL A 136 -32.92 3.28 -11.65
N GLY A 137 -31.99 2.74 -10.86
CA GLY A 137 -32.30 1.87 -9.72
C GLY A 137 -32.20 2.60 -8.37
N TYR A 138 -33.23 2.46 -7.53
CA TYR A 138 -33.24 2.85 -6.11
C TYR A 138 -31.95 2.40 -5.41
N ASP A 139 -31.20 3.36 -4.84
CA ASP A 139 -30.15 3.22 -3.82
C ASP A 139 -29.47 1.86 -3.74
N ILE A 140 -28.66 1.52 -4.76
CA ILE A 140 -27.89 0.26 -4.80
C ILE A 140 -26.51 0.42 -4.13
N CYS A 141 -26.13 1.65 -3.75
CA CYS A 141 -24.89 1.91 -3.00
C CYS A 141 -24.77 1.01 -1.76
N ASP A 142 -25.88 0.57 -1.18
CA ASP A 142 -25.93 -0.19 0.06
C ASP A 142 -25.77 -1.74 -0.10
N ARG A 143 -26.04 -2.30 -1.29
CA ARG A 143 -26.05 -3.76 -1.47
C ARG A 143 -24.65 -4.39 -1.60
N SER A 144 -23.68 -3.67 -2.17
CA SER A 144 -22.29 -4.17 -2.30
C SER A 144 -21.42 -3.85 -1.08
N LEU A 145 -21.80 -2.83 -0.29
CA LEU A 145 -21.06 -2.40 0.91
C LEU A 145 -21.10 -3.43 2.04
N ARG A 146 -22.18 -4.21 2.17
CA ARG A 146 -22.43 -5.04 3.36
C ARG A 146 -21.84 -6.46 3.34
N LYS A 147 -21.05 -6.84 2.33
CA LYS A 147 -20.51 -8.22 2.20
C LYS A 147 -19.01 -8.33 1.93
N LEU A 148 -18.28 -7.21 1.91
CA LEU A 148 -16.82 -7.27 1.75
C LEU A 148 -16.18 -7.74 3.05
N LYS A 149 -15.39 -8.82 2.97
CA LYS A 149 -14.56 -9.25 4.10
C LYS A 149 -13.51 -8.17 4.37
N SER A 150 -13.27 -7.87 5.65
CA SER A 150 -12.25 -6.89 6.09
C SER A 150 -10.89 -7.10 5.42
N LYS A 151 -10.50 -8.37 5.22
CA LYS A 151 -9.30 -8.73 4.47
C LYS A 151 -9.26 -8.08 3.08
N ARG A 152 -10.32 -8.25 2.27
CA ARG A 152 -10.35 -7.70 0.90
C ARG A 152 -10.27 -6.18 0.87
N ILE A 153 -10.86 -5.53 1.88
CA ILE A 153 -10.82 -4.07 2.00
C ILE A 153 -9.37 -3.64 2.27
N ALA A 154 -8.68 -4.31 3.20
CA ALA A 154 -7.27 -4.05 3.48
C ALA A 154 -6.39 -4.32 2.24
N ASP A 155 -6.58 -5.45 1.56
CA ASP A 155 -5.86 -5.82 0.34
C ASP A 155 -6.00 -4.71 -0.74
N SER A 156 -7.19 -4.11 -0.88
CA SER A 156 -7.40 -2.98 -1.82
C SER A 156 -6.75 -1.67 -1.35
N VAL A 157 -6.63 -1.41 -0.04
CA VAL A 157 -5.85 -0.25 0.46
C VAL A 157 -4.37 -0.43 0.16
N GLU A 158 -3.83 -1.63 0.39
CA GLU A 158 -2.46 -2.00 0.02
C GLU A 158 -2.23 -1.84 -1.48
N ALA A 159 -3.17 -2.32 -2.30
CA ALA A 159 -3.07 -2.14 -3.74
C ALA A 159 -3.11 -0.66 -4.17
N LEU A 160 -3.90 0.19 -3.51
CA LEU A 160 -3.85 1.63 -3.76
C LEU A 160 -2.49 2.21 -3.39
N ILE A 161 -1.92 1.86 -2.24
CA ILE A 161 -0.55 2.28 -1.86
C ILE A 161 0.45 1.87 -2.96
N GLY A 162 0.36 0.63 -3.44
CA GLY A 162 1.19 0.12 -4.55
C GLY A 162 0.97 0.86 -5.88
N ALA A 163 -0.26 1.28 -6.19
CA ALA A 163 -0.56 2.09 -7.36
C ALA A 163 0.14 3.46 -7.30
N TYR A 164 0.04 4.16 -6.16
CA TYR A 164 0.73 5.44 -5.96
C TYR A 164 2.25 5.27 -5.99
N LEU A 165 2.78 4.21 -5.37
CA LEU A 165 4.20 3.92 -5.37
C LEU A 165 4.75 3.63 -6.77
N SER A 166 4.09 2.75 -7.52
CA SER A 166 4.56 2.32 -8.85
C SER A 166 4.51 3.42 -9.90
N THR A 167 3.66 4.43 -9.74
CA THR A 167 3.48 5.51 -10.72
C THR A 167 4.19 6.81 -10.35
N ALA A 168 4.17 7.19 -9.07
CA ALA A 168 4.63 8.50 -8.61
C ALA A 168 5.69 8.42 -7.49
N GLY A 169 6.14 7.22 -7.11
CA GLY A 169 7.23 6.99 -6.16
C GLY A 169 6.83 7.06 -4.69
N GLU A 170 7.85 6.95 -3.82
CA GLU A 170 7.67 6.79 -2.36
C GLU A 170 6.96 7.98 -1.71
N GLN A 171 7.24 9.20 -2.18
CA GLN A 171 6.62 10.41 -1.66
C GLN A 171 5.10 10.42 -1.92
N ALA A 172 4.66 9.94 -3.08
CA ALA A 172 3.24 9.88 -3.40
C ALA A 172 2.51 8.85 -2.54
N ALA A 173 3.10 7.67 -2.37
CA ALA A 173 2.58 6.63 -1.49
C ALA A 173 2.53 7.09 -0.02
N TYR A 174 3.55 7.83 0.45
CA TYR A 174 3.54 8.43 1.78
C TYR A 174 2.41 9.44 1.96
N ILE A 175 2.24 10.38 1.03
CA ILE A 175 1.18 11.39 1.14
C ILE A 175 -0.20 10.73 1.05
N PHE A 176 -0.35 9.64 0.27
CA PHE A 176 -1.57 8.83 0.26
C PHE A 176 -1.87 8.25 1.65
N LEU A 177 -0.89 7.60 2.31
CA LEU A 177 -1.05 7.08 3.68
C LEU A 177 -1.45 8.18 4.67
N LYS A 178 -0.83 9.35 4.56
CA LYS A 178 -1.18 10.52 5.38
C LYS A 178 -2.60 11.02 5.10
N SER A 179 -3.04 11.00 3.84
CA SER A 179 -4.40 11.39 3.44
C SER A 179 -5.47 10.44 3.97
N LEU A 180 -5.13 9.16 4.18
CA LEU A 180 -6.00 8.20 4.86
C LEU A 180 -6.12 8.42 6.37
N GLY A 181 -5.26 9.28 6.94
CA GLY A 181 -5.22 9.56 8.37
C GLY A 181 -4.23 8.69 9.16
N MET A 182 -3.27 8.03 8.50
CA MET A 182 -2.21 7.33 9.21
C MET A 182 -1.19 8.32 9.78
N ASP A 183 -0.99 8.27 11.10
CA ASP A 183 0.06 9.03 11.79
C ASP A 183 1.41 8.35 11.63
N ILE A 184 2.03 8.55 10.47
CA ILE A 184 3.37 8.06 10.14
C ILE A 184 4.23 9.19 9.57
N GLU A 185 5.53 9.09 9.83
CA GLU A 185 6.54 10.03 9.34
C GLU A 185 7.45 9.33 8.34
N PHE A 186 7.55 9.91 7.14
CA PHE A 186 8.52 9.50 6.15
C PHE A 186 9.82 10.25 6.36
N HIS A 187 10.89 9.49 6.56
CA HIS A 187 12.23 10.00 6.80
C HIS A 187 13.09 9.67 5.58
N LYS A 188 13.88 10.62 5.10
CA LYS A 188 14.90 10.29 4.11
C LYS A 188 16.07 9.61 4.83
N MET A 189 16.44 8.43 4.35
CA MET A 189 17.66 7.75 4.76
C MET A 189 18.88 8.37 4.07
N PRO A 190 20.08 8.33 4.68
CA PRO A 190 20.40 7.73 5.97
C PRO A 190 20.00 8.61 7.16
N ILE A 191 19.59 7.99 8.28
CA ILE A 191 19.41 8.69 9.55
C ILE A 191 20.76 8.71 10.26
N GLU A 192 21.24 9.90 10.63
CA GLU A 192 22.42 10.02 11.47
C GLU A 192 22.17 9.39 12.84
N ARG A 193 22.96 8.37 13.16
CA ARG A 193 23.03 7.74 14.48
C ARG A 193 24.47 7.83 14.95
N VAL A 194 24.64 8.31 16.19
CA VAL A 194 25.96 8.33 16.84
C VAL A 194 26.12 7.01 17.58
N ILE A 195 26.88 6.08 17.00
CA ILE A 195 27.28 4.84 17.67
C ILE A 195 28.70 5.04 18.20
N THR A 196 28.81 5.31 19.49
CA THR A 196 30.11 5.42 20.18
C THR A 196 30.62 4.03 20.54
N ILE A 197 31.20 3.32 19.57
CA ILE A 197 32.04 2.14 19.83
C ILE A 197 33.33 2.29 19.04
N LYS A 198 34.46 1.92 19.65
CA LYS A 198 35.71 1.72 18.91
C LYS A 198 35.61 0.45 18.07
N ALA A 199 35.15 0.57 16.83
CA ALA A 199 34.91 -0.55 15.92
C ALA A 199 36.17 -1.40 15.62
N GLU A 200 37.33 -0.77 15.64
CA GLU A 200 38.61 -1.37 15.24
C GLU A 200 39.15 -2.41 16.23
N GLU A 201 38.66 -2.42 17.48
CA GLU A 201 39.15 -3.34 18.52
C GLU A 201 38.52 -4.75 18.42
N PHE A 202 37.42 -4.92 17.66
CA PHE A 202 36.60 -6.14 17.72
C PHE A 202 36.42 -6.86 16.37
N ILE A 203 36.47 -6.14 15.24
CA ILE A 203 36.28 -6.73 13.90
C ILE A 203 37.34 -6.21 12.94
N ASN A 204 37.93 -7.12 12.15
CA ASN A 204 38.84 -6.74 11.07
C ASN A 204 38.03 -6.24 9.86
N VAL A 205 37.66 -4.95 9.91
CA VAL A 205 36.87 -4.27 8.87
C VAL A 205 37.55 -4.38 7.49
N LYS A 206 38.88 -4.22 7.41
CA LYS A 206 39.63 -4.27 6.14
C LYS A 206 39.49 -5.61 5.42
N SER A 207 39.52 -6.72 6.16
CA SER A 207 39.33 -8.05 5.56
C SER A 207 37.91 -8.23 5.00
N LEU A 208 36.90 -7.66 5.66
CA LEU A 208 35.51 -7.69 5.22
C LEU A 208 35.28 -6.82 3.99
N GLU A 209 35.85 -5.61 3.97
CA GLU A 209 35.77 -4.71 2.81
C GLU A 209 36.41 -5.33 1.57
N LEU A 210 37.56 -5.99 1.71
CA LEU A 210 38.23 -6.72 0.63
C LEU A 210 37.41 -7.91 0.12
N LEU A 211 36.68 -8.59 1.01
CA LEU A 211 35.87 -9.76 0.64
C LEU A 211 34.54 -9.35 -0.03
N LEU A 212 33.96 -8.23 0.39
CA LEU A 212 32.69 -7.71 -0.13
C LEU A 212 32.87 -6.79 -1.34
N ASP A 213 34.10 -6.37 -1.64
CA ASP A 213 34.42 -5.32 -2.63
C ASP A 213 33.60 -4.04 -2.38
N TYR A 214 33.48 -3.66 -1.10
CA TYR A 214 32.67 -2.54 -0.63
C TYR A 214 33.38 -1.80 0.51
N SER A 215 33.38 -0.46 0.46
CA SER A 215 33.92 0.37 1.55
C SER A 215 32.81 0.99 2.38
N PHE A 216 32.88 0.80 3.70
CA PHE A 216 31.87 1.31 4.63
C PHE A 216 32.19 2.75 5.04
N ASN A 217 31.24 3.66 4.81
CA ASN A 217 31.37 5.06 5.28
C ASN A 217 31.37 5.16 6.81
N ASP A 218 30.60 4.30 7.49
CA ASP A 218 30.50 4.24 8.95
C ASP A 218 30.67 2.80 9.45
N PRO A 219 31.88 2.42 9.89
CA PRO A 219 32.17 1.10 10.43
C PRO A 219 31.39 0.77 11.72
N SER A 220 30.85 1.77 12.42
CA SER A 220 30.11 1.55 13.67
C SER A 220 28.77 0.86 13.44
N LEU A 221 28.11 1.13 12.30
CA LEU A 221 26.88 0.42 11.87
C LEU A 221 27.16 -1.05 11.54
N LEU A 222 28.32 -1.33 10.93
CA LEU A 222 28.75 -2.70 10.66
C LEU A 222 28.97 -3.48 11.96
N MET A 223 29.59 -2.86 12.96
CA MET A 223 29.76 -3.45 14.28
C MET A 223 28.43 -3.79 14.95
N GLU A 224 27.48 -2.86 14.96
CA GLU A 224 26.14 -3.09 15.50
C GLU A 224 25.45 -4.26 14.80
N ALA A 225 25.50 -4.29 13.46
CA ALA A 225 24.90 -5.34 12.65
C ALA A 225 25.49 -6.74 12.91
N LEU A 226 26.78 -6.82 13.25
CA LEU A 226 27.48 -8.08 13.55
C LEU A 226 27.45 -8.47 15.04
N THR A 227 26.99 -7.58 15.92
CA THR A 227 26.93 -7.84 17.36
C THR A 227 25.61 -8.52 17.73
N HIS A 228 25.69 -9.75 18.25
CA HIS A 228 24.52 -10.49 18.74
C HIS A 228 24.09 -10.03 20.14
N GLY A 229 22.78 -10.06 20.42
CA GLY A 229 22.21 -9.58 21.69
C GLY A 229 22.69 -10.30 22.97
N SER A 230 23.29 -11.49 22.82
CA SER A 230 23.95 -12.22 23.92
C SER A 230 25.31 -11.65 24.31
N TYR A 231 25.91 -10.79 23.49
CA TYR A 231 27.23 -10.23 23.71
C TYR A 231 27.13 -8.93 24.53
N GLN A 232 27.00 -9.08 25.86
CA GLN A 232 26.91 -7.96 26.80
C GLN A 232 28.21 -7.85 27.62
N ILE A 233 29.19 -7.09 27.13
CA ILE A 233 30.40 -6.78 27.91
C ILE A 233 30.19 -5.42 28.57
N ALA A 234 30.16 -5.40 29.91
CA ALA A 234 30.25 -4.24 30.81
C ALA A 234 29.89 -2.87 30.20
N GLY A 235 28.65 -2.74 29.71
CA GLY A 235 28.13 -1.54 29.04
C GLY A 235 26.93 -1.90 28.14
N THR A 236 26.14 -0.89 27.75
CA THR A 236 25.14 -1.04 26.68
C THR A 236 25.86 -1.11 25.33
N THR A 237 26.32 -2.29 24.94
CA THR A 237 26.81 -2.52 23.58
C THR A 237 25.60 -2.55 22.63
N PRO A 238 25.48 -1.62 21.68
CA PRO A 238 24.44 -1.70 20.66
C PRO A 238 24.61 -2.99 19.84
N CYS A 239 23.50 -3.66 19.57
CA CYS A 239 23.44 -4.94 18.85
C CYS A 239 22.40 -4.84 17.73
N TYR A 240 22.31 -5.85 16.87
CA TYR A 240 21.35 -5.79 15.75
C TYR A 240 19.87 -5.79 16.19
N GLN A 241 19.57 -6.08 17.46
CA GLN A 241 18.20 -6.17 18.03
C GLN A 241 17.72 -4.91 18.76
N ILE A 242 18.39 -3.77 18.55
CA ILE A 242 18.01 -2.48 19.16
C ILE A 242 16.52 -2.19 18.98
#